data_AF-A0A4C1V336-F1
#
_entry.id   AF-A0A4C1V336-F1
#
_cell.length_a   1.000
_cell.length_b   1.000
_cell.length_c   1.000
_cell.angle_alpha   90.00
_cell.angle_beta   90.00
_cell.angle_gamma   90.00
#
_symmetry.space_group_name_H-M   'P 1'
#
loop_
_entity.id
_entity.type
_entity.pdbx_description
1 polymer ?
#
loop_
_entity_poly.entity_id
_entity_poly.type
_entity_poly.pdbx_seq_one_letter_code
_entity_poly.pdbx_strand_id
1 'polypeptide(L)'
;MAVAPFAPLVNTLVKPKILEIDKIMKLYLLIEAMMGVDRLVLCEDLHKYMKYCLRIFALLLNISVIVVSVLYPCLQTAYTMILVFCIAHYHLYAVIALIYKSDLRRFLVVLQKFDKLYPEIDLKKLQRYGKKYFRVVALLFIFFGCNVLAYLVPVYYLRRWQINDLLLQVLPFQFINIVESMLCTHLLKLLSQRIDLIVNALEELNMEQKDEGISVIESNDTQSLNGKYNLSMGRIKDSYKIIVEATELVQTVVKCQIIAMLVLQFVPALMTWYLNVAVIISNVDGWWLIVLCSSCIALMMLYFQTTPCLVSDQINAKVEKITASLAQLLCSAHLDKKERLSTRTFLSYVEQHDLRFRLLRVADVGVSLPLQYVTLLVTYLIIMLQFGKLIDQHLYTT
;
A
#
# COMPACT_ATOMS: atom_id res chain seq x y z
N MET A 1 -44.11 -41.14 -8.85
CA MET A 1 -42.79 -40.48 -9.06
C MET A 1 -43.09 -39.09 -9.59
N ALA A 2 -43.15 -38.09 -8.71
CA ALA A 2 -43.58 -36.74 -9.03
C ALA A 2 -42.36 -35.91 -9.42
N VAL A 3 -42.33 -35.39 -10.64
CA VAL A 3 -41.36 -34.41 -11.12
C VAL A 3 -41.87 -33.03 -10.68
N ALA A 4 -41.08 -32.34 -9.86
CA ALA A 4 -41.39 -30.98 -9.42
C ALA A 4 -41.24 -29.97 -10.57
N PRO A 5 -42.16 -29.01 -10.74
CA PRO A 5 -42.00 -27.91 -11.69
C PRO A 5 -41.29 -26.75 -10.99
N PHE A 6 -39.96 -26.73 -11.01
CA PHE A 6 -39.17 -25.53 -10.68
C PHE A 6 -38.71 -24.83 -11.96
N ALA A 7 -39.66 -24.31 -12.73
CA ALA A 7 -39.46 -23.25 -13.72
C ALA A 7 -40.86 -22.76 -14.14
N PRO A 8 -41.25 -21.51 -13.81
CA PRO A 8 -40.67 -20.35 -14.50
C PRO A 8 -40.59 -19.10 -13.59
N LEU A 9 -39.40 -18.71 -13.14
CA LEU A 9 -39.22 -17.39 -12.50
C LEU A 9 -38.03 -16.59 -13.04
N VAL A 10 -37.32 -17.13 -14.04
CA VAL A 10 -36.07 -16.51 -14.55
C VAL A 10 -36.24 -15.92 -15.96
N ASN A 11 -37.35 -16.19 -16.66
CA ASN A 11 -37.50 -15.86 -18.08
C ASN A 11 -38.23 -14.54 -18.42
N THR A 12 -38.47 -13.66 -17.44
CA THR A 12 -39.09 -12.34 -17.67
C THR A 12 -38.13 -11.17 -17.43
N LEU A 13 -36.82 -11.41 -17.42
CA LEU A 13 -35.81 -10.38 -17.32
C LEU A 13 -35.59 -9.64 -18.66
N VAL A 14 -36.21 -8.46 -18.75
CA VAL A 14 -35.68 -7.20 -19.32
C VAL A 14 -35.43 -7.13 -20.84
N LYS A 15 -36.25 -6.33 -21.54
CA LYS A 15 -35.81 -5.57 -22.73
C LYS A 15 -35.23 -4.21 -22.26
N PRO A 16 -33.97 -3.86 -22.54
CA PRO A 16 -33.35 -2.67 -21.97
C PRO A 16 -33.47 -1.47 -22.92
N LYS A 17 -34.26 -0.44 -22.59
CA LYS A 17 -34.16 0.87 -23.28
C LYS A 17 -34.16 2.10 -22.36
N ILE A 18 -34.35 1.95 -21.05
CA ILE A 18 -34.22 3.04 -20.04
C ILE A 18 -33.06 2.74 -19.04
N LEU A 19 -32.35 1.63 -19.26
CA LEU A 19 -31.33 1.05 -18.38
C LEU A 19 -29.97 1.81 -18.39
N GLU A 20 -29.77 2.79 -19.27
CA GLU A 20 -28.45 3.44 -19.44
C GLU A 20 -28.25 4.67 -18.54
N ILE A 21 -29.26 5.51 -18.32
CA ILE A 21 -29.13 6.76 -17.54
C ILE A 21 -29.07 6.46 -16.02
N ASP A 22 -29.83 5.46 -15.56
CA ASP A 22 -29.90 5.08 -14.14
C ASP A 22 -28.61 4.37 -13.66
N LYS A 23 -27.92 3.64 -14.54
CA LYS A 23 -26.60 3.05 -14.25
C LYS A 23 -25.50 4.10 -14.12
N ILE A 24 -25.58 5.17 -14.91
CA ILE A 24 -24.62 6.29 -14.88
C ILE A 24 -24.81 7.12 -13.61
N MET A 25 -26.05 7.40 -13.20
CA MET A 25 -26.34 8.09 -11.93
C MET A 25 -25.95 7.24 -10.70
N LYS A 26 -26.16 5.92 -10.72
CA LYS A 26 -25.66 5.03 -9.66
C LYS A 26 -24.14 5.03 -9.59
N LEU A 27 -23.45 5.00 -10.72
CA LEU A 27 -22.00 5.12 -10.79
C LEU A 27 -21.52 6.48 -10.26
N TYR A 28 -22.28 7.54 -10.56
CA TYR A 28 -21.98 8.91 -10.13
C TYR A 28 -22.11 9.09 -8.61
N LEU A 29 -23.24 8.69 -8.02
CA LEU A 29 -23.47 8.73 -6.57
C LEU A 29 -22.51 7.82 -5.80
N LEU A 30 -22.10 6.69 -6.40
CA LEU A 30 -21.11 5.79 -5.81
C LEU A 30 -19.70 6.37 -5.88
N ILE A 31 -19.31 6.98 -7.01
CA ILE A 31 -18.02 7.67 -7.15
C ILE A 31 -17.94 8.87 -6.20
N GLU A 32 -18.99 9.68 -6.09
CA GLU A 32 -19.05 10.85 -5.21
C GLU A 32 -19.00 10.45 -3.72
N ALA A 33 -19.71 9.38 -3.34
CA ALA A 33 -19.67 8.82 -1.98
C ALA A 33 -18.35 8.10 -1.65
N MET A 34 -17.73 7.42 -2.62
CA MET A 34 -16.47 6.68 -2.42
C MET A 34 -15.24 7.57 -2.48
N MET A 35 -15.26 8.61 -3.31
CA MET A 35 -14.15 9.54 -3.46
C MET A 35 -13.85 10.34 -2.21
N GLY A 36 -14.84 10.50 -1.31
CA GLY A 36 -14.63 11.08 0.00
C GLY A 36 -13.78 12.34 -0.08
N VAL A 37 -14.16 13.29 -0.94
CA VAL A 37 -13.43 14.56 -1.08
C VAL A 37 -13.32 15.26 0.29
N ASP A 38 -14.31 15.06 1.16
CA ASP A 38 -14.27 15.47 2.57
C ASP A 38 -13.33 14.64 3.45
N ARG A 39 -13.03 13.38 3.12
CA ARG A 39 -12.11 12.53 3.89
C ARG A 39 -10.65 12.90 3.68
N LEU A 40 -10.30 13.67 2.64
CA LEU A 40 -8.96 14.28 2.52
C LEU A 40 -8.65 15.24 3.68
N VAL A 41 -9.66 15.73 4.40
CA VAL A 41 -9.48 16.50 5.65
C VAL A 41 -8.89 15.63 6.76
N LEU A 42 -9.21 14.33 6.80
CA LEU A 42 -8.65 13.38 7.77
C LEU A 42 -7.17 13.07 7.50
N CYS A 43 -6.66 13.39 6.31
CA CYS A 43 -5.27 13.17 5.94
C CYS A 43 -4.33 14.26 6.47
N GLU A 44 -4.38 14.62 7.77
CA GLU A 44 -3.60 15.73 8.33
C GLU A 44 -2.09 15.62 8.08
N ASP A 45 -1.56 14.40 8.04
CA ASP A 45 -0.13 14.13 7.85
C ASP A 45 0.39 14.32 6.43
N LEU A 46 -0.48 14.47 5.43
CA LEU A 46 -0.05 14.64 4.05
C LEU A 46 0.57 16.04 3.84
N HIS A 47 1.70 16.09 3.13
CA HIS A 47 2.36 17.36 2.78
C HIS A 47 1.35 18.31 2.11
N LYS A 48 1.41 19.62 2.41
CA LYS A 48 0.45 20.62 1.92
C LYS A 48 0.22 20.52 0.39
N TYR A 49 1.31 20.44 -0.39
CA TYR A 49 1.26 20.22 -1.84
C TYR A 49 0.52 18.94 -2.25
N MET A 50 0.74 17.83 -1.55
CA MET A 50 0.05 16.56 -1.85
C MET A 50 -1.45 16.65 -1.60
N LYS A 51 -1.88 17.34 -0.53
CA LYS A 51 -3.30 17.61 -0.28
C LYS A 51 -3.92 18.41 -1.42
N TYR A 52 -3.23 19.46 -1.89
CA TYR A 52 -3.69 20.27 -3.02
C TYR A 52 -3.77 19.44 -4.31
N CYS A 53 -2.75 18.65 -4.62
CA CYS A 53 -2.75 17.76 -5.79
C CYS A 53 -3.92 16.77 -5.74
N LEU A 54 -4.16 16.12 -4.59
CA LEU A 54 -5.28 15.18 -4.44
C LEU A 54 -6.65 15.86 -4.52
N ARG A 55 -6.80 17.08 -3.98
CA ARG A 55 -8.04 17.86 -4.10
C ARG A 55 -8.31 18.29 -5.53
N ILE A 56 -7.31 18.82 -6.22
CA ILE A 56 -7.40 19.20 -7.64
C ILE A 56 -7.72 17.97 -8.47
N PHE A 57 -7.03 16.86 -8.21
CA PHE A 57 -7.28 15.58 -8.86
C PHE A 57 -8.73 15.15 -8.67
N ALA A 58 -9.23 15.10 -7.43
CA ALA A 58 -10.59 14.70 -7.14
C ALA A 58 -11.63 15.64 -7.78
N LEU A 59 -11.37 16.95 -7.79
CA LEU A 59 -12.23 17.93 -8.46
C LEU A 59 -12.27 17.72 -9.98
N LEU A 60 -11.10 17.56 -10.62
CA LEU A 60 -11.00 17.26 -12.05
C LEU A 60 -11.68 15.93 -12.38
N LEU A 61 -11.54 14.94 -11.49
CA LEU A 61 -12.23 13.67 -11.59
C LEU A 61 -13.74 13.88 -11.61
N ASN A 62 -14.30 14.54 -10.59
CA ASN A 62 -15.73 14.80 -10.50
C ASN A 62 -16.23 15.57 -11.74
N ILE A 63 -15.52 16.63 -12.16
CA ILE A 63 -15.87 17.38 -13.38
C ILE A 63 -15.86 16.47 -14.61
N SER A 64 -14.83 15.63 -14.78
CA SER A 64 -14.75 14.69 -15.91
C SER A 64 -15.92 13.71 -15.90
N VAL A 65 -16.33 13.26 -14.72
CA VAL A 65 -17.51 12.41 -14.57
C VAL A 65 -18.77 13.16 -14.99
N ILE A 66 -19.01 14.38 -14.47
CA ILE A 66 -20.22 15.16 -14.79
C ILE A 66 -20.31 15.38 -16.30
N VAL A 67 -19.22 15.88 -16.88
CA VAL A 67 -19.15 16.22 -18.29
C VAL A 67 -19.45 14.98 -19.13
N VAL A 68 -18.82 13.84 -18.85
CA VAL A 68 -19.03 12.63 -19.64
C VAL A 68 -20.42 12.01 -19.41
N SER A 69 -20.93 12.04 -18.17
CA SER A 69 -22.27 11.57 -17.82
C SER A 69 -23.38 12.38 -18.49
N VAL A 70 -23.22 13.70 -18.57
CA VAL A 70 -24.24 14.62 -19.10
C VAL A 70 -24.20 14.68 -20.64
N LEU A 71 -23.01 14.70 -21.24
CA LEU A 71 -22.88 14.87 -22.69
C LEU A 71 -23.11 13.58 -23.49
N TYR A 72 -22.95 12.40 -22.89
CA TYR A 72 -22.97 11.14 -23.64
C TYR A 72 -23.51 9.96 -22.81
N PRO A 73 -24.80 9.64 -22.92
CA PRO A 73 -25.43 8.57 -22.14
C PRO A 73 -25.13 7.13 -22.59
N CYS A 74 -24.30 6.90 -23.62
CA CYS A 74 -24.09 5.57 -24.20
C CYS A 74 -22.91 4.77 -23.56
N LEU A 75 -22.94 3.44 -23.70
CA LEU A 75 -21.89 2.49 -23.26
C LEU A 75 -20.45 2.91 -23.64
N GLN A 76 -20.28 3.58 -24.78
CA GLN A 76 -18.97 4.02 -25.30
C GLN A 76 -18.30 5.11 -24.44
N THR A 77 -19.09 5.89 -23.69
CA THR A 77 -18.57 6.93 -22.81
C THR A 77 -18.21 6.45 -21.42
N ALA A 78 -18.79 5.35 -20.94
CA ALA A 78 -18.29 4.68 -19.74
C ALA A 78 -16.84 4.19 -19.93
N TYR A 79 -16.50 3.67 -21.12
CA TYR A 79 -15.13 3.27 -21.45
C TYR A 79 -14.17 4.45 -21.54
N THR A 80 -14.61 5.54 -22.18
CA THR A 80 -13.81 6.77 -22.30
C THR A 80 -13.54 7.36 -20.92
N MET A 81 -14.53 7.33 -20.02
CA MET A 81 -14.36 7.69 -18.61
C MET A 81 -13.29 6.85 -17.94
N ILE A 82 -13.47 5.53 -17.92
CA ILE A 82 -12.52 4.60 -17.27
C ILE A 82 -11.09 4.86 -17.78
N LEU A 83 -10.92 5.09 -19.08
CA LEU A 83 -9.62 5.43 -19.66
C LEU A 83 -9.06 6.75 -19.13
N VAL A 84 -9.87 7.82 -19.10
CA VAL A 84 -9.47 9.12 -18.53
C VAL A 84 -9.09 8.98 -17.05
N PHE A 85 -9.87 8.22 -16.26
CA PHE A 85 -9.56 7.91 -14.87
C PHE A 85 -8.21 7.21 -14.74
N CYS A 86 -7.97 6.17 -15.54
CA CYS A 86 -6.70 5.43 -15.50
C CYS A 86 -5.52 6.34 -15.87
N ILE A 87 -5.64 7.17 -16.91
CA ILE A 87 -4.60 8.11 -17.33
C ILE A 87 -4.31 9.13 -16.21
N ALA A 88 -5.36 9.71 -15.64
CA ALA A 88 -5.23 10.68 -14.55
C ALA A 88 -4.57 10.02 -13.33
N HIS A 89 -5.00 8.81 -12.96
CA HIS A 89 -4.44 8.01 -11.87
C HIS A 89 -2.95 7.76 -12.07
N TYR A 90 -2.55 7.41 -13.30
CA TYR A 90 -1.15 7.24 -13.65
C TYR A 90 -0.33 8.51 -13.54
N HIS A 91 -0.84 9.65 -14.01
CA HIS A 91 -0.15 10.94 -13.86
C HIS A 91 -0.03 11.34 -12.40
N LEU A 92 -1.02 11.01 -11.57
CA LEU A 92 -0.91 11.22 -10.13
C LEU A 92 0.24 10.38 -9.55
N TYR A 93 0.32 9.08 -9.84
CA TYR A 93 1.46 8.25 -9.40
C TYR A 93 2.80 8.75 -9.93
N ALA A 94 2.86 9.20 -11.17
CA ALA A 94 4.04 9.82 -11.77
C ALA A 94 4.58 10.96 -10.91
N VAL A 95 3.69 11.90 -10.59
CA VAL A 95 4.00 13.10 -9.83
C VAL A 95 4.43 12.71 -8.42
N ILE A 96 3.72 11.76 -7.81
CA ILE A 96 4.05 11.21 -6.49
C ILE A 96 5.46 10.61 -6.48
N ALA A 97 5.77 9.75 -7.45
CA ALA A 97 7.09 9.12 -7.57
C ALA A 97 8.21 10.15 -7.80
N LEU A 98 7.94 11.20 -8.58
CA LEU A 98 8.89 12.31 -8.80
C LEU A 98 9.13 13.12 -7.53
N ILE A 99 8.09 13.42 -6.76
CA ILE A 99 8.19 14.11 -5.47
C ILE A 99 9.08 13.30 -4.52
N TYR A 100 8.83 12.00 -4.40
CA TYR A 100 9.58 11.12 -3.49
C TYR A 100 10.98 10.73 -3.95
N LYS A 101 11.37 11.03 -5.19
CA LYS A 101 12.73 10.79 -5.68
C LYS A 101 13.80 11.46 -4.80
N SER A 102 13.48 12.60 -4.19
CA SER A 102 14.39 13.31 -3.30
C SER A 102 14.53 12.59 -1.95
N ASP A 103 13.42 12.25 -1.31
CA ASP A 103 13.38 11.53 -0.03
C ASP A 103 13.97 10.13 -0.14
N LEU A 104 13.70 9.41 -1.23
CA LEU A 104 14.29 8.10 -1.48
C LEU A 104 15.82 8.18 -1.61
N ARG A 105 16.34 9.23 -2.24
CA ARG A 105 17.79 9.45 -2.32
C ARG A 105 18.38 9.75 -0.95
N ARG A 106 17.71 10.58 -0.14
CA ARG A 106 18.11 10.85 1.25
C ARG A 106 18.10 9.58 2.08
N PHE A 107 17.05 8.77 1.98
CA PHE A 107 16.93 7.48 2.65
C PHE A 107 18.13 6.58 2.34
N LEU A 108 18.49 6.44 1.07
CA LEU A 108 19.65 5.63 0.67
C LEU A 108 20.97 6.18 1.23
N VAL A 109 21.13 7.50 1.33
CA VAL A 109 22.31 8.13 1.95
C VAL A 109 22.35 7.87 3.46
N VAL A 110 21.20 7.95 4.14
CA VAL A 110 21.07 7.64 5.56
C VAL A 110 21.42 6.17 5.82
N LEU A 111 20.91 5.25 5.00
CA LEU A 111 21.29 3.83 5.08
C LEU A 111 22.78 3.61 4.82
N GLN A 112 23.42 4.37 3.94
CA GLN A 112 24.88 4.29 3.77
C GLN A 112 25.66 4.71 5.01
N LYS A 113 25.13 5.65 5.82
CA LYS A 113 25.74 6.00 7.10
C LYS A 113 25.67 4.81 8.07
N PHE A 114 24.54 4.10 8.10
CA PHE A 114 24.37 2.87 8.87
C PHE A 114 25.38 1.81 8.43
N ASP A 115 25.50 1.56 7.12
CA ASP A 115 26.38 0.52 6.58
C ASP A 115 27.87 0.80 6.88
N LYS A 116 28.26 2.06 7.10
CA LYS A 116 29.62 2.42 7.56
C LYS A 116 29.89 2.02 9.01
N LEU A 117 28.86 1.89 9.85
CA LEU A 117 28.99 1.41 11.23
C LEU A 117 29.15 -0.13 11.30
N TYR A 118 28.75 -0.85 10.24
CA TYR A 118 28.83 -2.31 10.14
C TYR A 118 29.50 -2.76 8.83
N PRO A 119 30.81 -2.55 8.68
CA PRO A 119 31.53 -2.81 7.42
C PRO A 119 31.59 -4.30 7.02
N GLU A 120 31.33 -5.21 7.97
CA GLU A 120 31.42 -6.66 7.78
C GLU A 120 30.32 -7.22 6.87
N ILE A 121 29.27 -6.45 6.61
CA ILE A 121 28.09 -6.92 5.88
C ILE A 121 28.12 -6.33 4.47
N ASP A 122 28.19 -7.19 3.44
CA ASP A 122 28.19 -6.80 2.01
C ASP A 122 26.80 -6.31 1.54
N LEU A 123 26.30 -5.24 2.16
CA LEU A 123 25.06 -4.56 1.81
C LEU A 123 25.19 -3.75 0.51
N LYS A 124 26.40 -3.65 -0.07
CA LYS A 124 26.65 -3.00 -1.38
C LYS A 124 25.93 -3.71 -2.52
N LYS A 125 25.64 -5.01 -2.40
CA LYS A 125 24.80 -5.73 -3.38
C LYS A 125 23.37 -5.18 -3.36
N LEU A 126 22.80 -4.98 -2.18
CA LEU A 126 21.45 -4.48 -1.98
C LEU A 126 21.27 -3.04 -2.49
N GLN A 127 22.27 -2.19 -2.27
CA GLN A 127 22.22 -0.82 -2.80
C GLN A 127 22.29 -0.76 -4.34
N ARG A 128 23.04 -1.69 -4.96
CA ARG A 128 23.06 -1.84 -6.43
C ARG A 128 21.69 -2.24 -6.98
N TYR A 129 20.93 -3.06 -6.27
CA TYR A 129 19.54 -3.38 -6.64
C TYR A 129 18.64 -2.15 -6.62
N GLY A 130 18.73 -1.30 -5.58
CA GLY A 130 17.97 -0.05 -5.52
C GLY A 130 18.21 0.88 -6.72
N LYS A 131 19.48 1.02 -7.17
CA LYS A 131 19.82 1.84 -8.35
C LYS A 131 19.31 1.24 -9.66
N LYS A 132 19.41 -0.08 -9.83
CA LYS A 132 18.86 -0.79 -11.01
C LYS A 132 17.34 -0.67 -11.04
N TYR A 133 16.71 -0.83 -9.89
CA TYR A 133 15.27 -0.74 -9.73
C TYR A 133 14.74 0.64 -10.12
N PHE A 134 15.41 1.73 -9.69
CA PHE A 134 15.02 3.08 -10.09
C PHE A 134 15.07 3.29 -11.63
N ARG A 135 16.05 2.66 -12.31
CA ARG A 135 16.10 2.68 -13.77
C ARG A 135 14.94 1.91 -14.39
N VAL A 136 14.58 0.76 -13.83
CA VAL A 136 13.43 -0.03 -14.30
C VAL A 136 12.13 0.76 -14.13
N VAL A 137 11.91 1.40 -12.97
CA VAL A 137 10.73 2.26 -12.76
C VAL A 137 10.70 3.42 -13.75
N ALA A 138 11.83 4.10 -13.97
CA ALA A 138 11.90 5.18 -14.93
C ALA A 138 11.64 4.70 -16.38
N LEU A 139 12.14 3.52 -16.75
CA LEU A 139 11.88 2.92 -18.07
C LEU A 139 10.42 2.50 -18.22
N LEU A 140 9.83 1.88 -17.21
CA LEU A 140 8.40 1.56 -17.20
C LEU A 140 7.58 2.83 -17.30
N PHE A 141 7.99 3.89 -16.60
CA PHE A 141 7.34 5.19 -16.68
C PHE A 141 7.35 5.72 -18.12
N ILE A 142 8.51 5.75 -18.77
CA ILE A 142 8.62 6.19 -20.17
C ILE A 142 7.78 5.29 -21.09
N PHE A 143 7.90 3.97 -20.93
CA PHE A 143 7.17 2.99 -21.72
C PHE A 143 5.65 3.20 -21.62
N PHE A 144 5.13 3.43 -20.42
CA PHE A 144 3.71 3.67 -20.21
C PHE A 144 3.25 5.03 -20.71
N GLY A 145 4.05 6.09 -20.54
CA GLY A 145 3.78 7.39 -21.16
C GLY A 145 3.68 7.30 -22.68
N CYS A 146 4.58 6.55 -23.31
CA CYS A 146 4.54 6.28 -24.75
C CYS A 146 3.32 5.45 -25.15
N ASN A 147 2.93 4.44 -24.36
CA ASN A 147 1.71 3.67 -24.62
C ASN A 147 0.47 4.58 -24.55
N VAL A 148 0.31 5.36 -23.48
CA VAL A 148 -0.81 6.29 -23.33
C VAL A 148 -0.90 7.24 -24.53
N LEU A 149 0.23 7.83 -24.95
CA LEU A 149 0.28 8.69 -26.14
C LEU A 149 -0.08 7.94 -27.43
N ALA A 150 0.47 6.74 -27.62
CA ALA A 150 0.18 5.90 -28.76
C ALA A 150 -1.29 5.45 -28.82
N TYR A 151 -1.99 5.38 -27.67
CA TYR A 151 -3.42 5.02 -27.60
C TYR A 151 -4.37 6.23 -27.69
N LEU A 152 -3.96 7.43 -27.25
CA LEU A 152 -4.74 8.65 -27.46
C LEU A 152 -4.91 8.98 -28.95
N VAL A 153 -3.93 8.59 -29.79
CA VAL A 153 -3.99 8.79 -31.24
C VAL A 153 -5.13 7.99 -31.89
N PRO A 154 -5.26 6.66 -31.72
CA PRO A 154 -6.42 5.89 -32.18
C PRO A 154 -7.75 6.31 -31.56
N VAL A 155 -7.81 6.70 -30.28
CA VAL A 155 -9.06 7.21 -29.67
C VAL A 155 -9.63 8.39 -30.46
N TYR A 156 -8.76 9.25 -30.97
CA TYR A 156 -9.16 10.39 -31.77
C TYR A 156 -9.59 10.01 -33.21
N TYR A 157 -9.02 8.94 -33.79
CA TYR A 157 -9.19 8.59 -35.20
C TYR A 157 -10.11 7.39 -35.48
N LEU A 158 -10.32 6.47 -34.53
CA LEU A 158 -11.03 5.19 -34.73
C LEU A 158 -12.21 5.05 -33.75
N ARG A 159 -13.43 5.15 -34.30
CA ARG A 159 -14.70 5.23 -33.55
C ARG A 159 -15.25 3.88 -33.04
N ARG A 160 -14.50 2.77 -33.12
CA ARG A 160 -14.96 1.44 -32.67
C ARG A 160 -13.99 0.84 -31.66
N TRP A 161 -14.37 0.85 -30.38
CA TRP A 161 -13.67 0.17 -29.30
C TRP A 161 -14.44 -1.08 -28.92
N GLN A 162 -13.77 -2.22 -28.84
CA GLN A 162 -14.32 -3.45 -28.26
C GLN A 162 -13.89 -3.56 -26.79
N ILE A 163 -14.63 -4.32 -25.98
CA ILE A 163 -14.33 -4.56 -24.56
C ILE A 163 -12.92 -5.14 -24.35
N ASN A 164 -12.43 -5.93 -25.30
CA ASN A 164 -11.09 -6.52 -25.27
C ASN A 164 -9.99 -5.45 -25.26
N ASP A 165 -10.21 -4.31 -25.93
CA ASP A 165 -9.26 -3.21 -26.00
C ASP A 165 -9.13 -2.49 -24.64
N LEU A 166 -10.24 -2.39 -23.89
CA LEU A 166 -10.26 -1.79 -22.55
C LEU A 166 -9.47 -2.65 -21.54
N LEU A 167 -9.63 -3.97 -21.60
CA LEU A 167 -8.89 -4.90 -20.74
C LEU A 167 -7.38 -4.77 -20.97
N LEU A 168 -6.97 -4.65 -22.23
CA LEU A 168 -5.58 -4.41 -22.60
C LEU A 168 -5.05 -3.06 -22.08
N GLN A 169 -5.91 -2.06 -21.98
CA GLN A 169 -5.56 -0.73 -21.44
C GLN A 169 -5.39 -0.72 -19.93
N VAL A 170 -6.19 -1.49 -19.19
CA VAL A 170 -6.14 -1.49 -17.71
C VAL A 170 -4.90 -2.25 -17.17
N LEU A 171 -4.43 -3.27 -17.89
CA LEU A 171 -3.26 -4.09 -17.53
C LEU A 171 -1.99 -3.27 -17.20
N PRO A 172 -1.57 -2.31 -18.06
CA PRO A 172 -0.54 -1.32 -17.76
C PRO A 172 -0.58 -0.73 -16.35
N PHE A 173 -1.74 -0.24 -15.93
CA PHE A 173 -1.90 0.46 -14.66
C PHE A 173 -1.78 -0.50 -13.47
N GLN A 174 -2.31 -1.71 -13.61
CA GLN A 174 -2.14 -2.75 -12.60
C GLN A 174 -0.67 -3.13 -12.46
N PHE A 175 0.06 -3.26 -13.57
CA PHE A 175 1.50 -3.54 -13.56
C PHE A 175 2.30 -2.48 -12.81
N ILE A 176 2.00 -1.20 -13.00
CA ILE A 176 2.65 -0.10 -12.28
C ILE A 176 2.40 -0.22 -10.77
N ASN A 177 1.16 -0.40 -10.35
CA ASN A 177 0.80 -0.57 -8.95
C ASN A 177 1.56 -1.75 -8.31
N ILE A 178 1.70 -2.87 -9.02
CA ILE A 178 2.47 -4.03 -8.57
C ILE A 178 3.93 -3.66 -8.40
N VAL A 179 4.53 -3.03 -9.41
CA VAL A 179 5.92 -2.60 -9.38
C VAL A 179 6.14 -1.67 -8.19
N GLU A 180 5.34 -0.62 -8.04
CA GLU A 180 5.43 0.29 -6.89
C GLU A 180 5.28 -0.43 -5.55
N SER A 181 4.36 -1.39 -5.42
CA SER A 181 4.22 -2.15 -4.17
C SER A 181 5.43 -3.02 -3.89
N MET A 182 6.03 -3.60 -4.92
CA MET A 182 7.31 -4.29 -4.81
C MET A 182 8.43 -3.33 -4.40
N LEU A 183 8.44 -2.08 -4.87
CA LEU A 183 9.41 -1.06 -4.43
C LEU A 183 9.28 -0.82 -2.94
N CYS A 184 8.09 -0.44 -2.47
CA CYS A 184 7.87 -0.12 -1.07
C CYS A 184 8.14 -1.31 -0.16
N THR A 185 7.70 -2.50 -0.56
CA THR A 185 8.07 -3.75 0.12
C THR A 185 9.58 -3.90 0.22
N HIS A 186 10.31 -3.67 -0.88
CA HIS A 186 11.76 -3.82 -0.88
C HIS A 186 12.42 -2.80 0.04
N LEU A 187 12.01 -1.53 0.00
CA LEU A 187 12.53 -0.49 0.90
C LEU A 187 12.30 -0.81 2.37
N LEU A 188 11.11 -1.31 2.72
CA LEU A 188 10.81 -1.78 4.06
C LEU A 188 11.66 -3.00 4.44
N LYS A 189 11.90 -3.93 3.51
CA LYS A 189 12.81 -5.07 3.77
C LYS A 189 14.25 -4.62 4.02
N LEU A 190 14.75 -3.60 3.30
CA LEU A 190 16.08 -3.01 3.55
C LEU A 190 16.20 -2.47 4.98
N LEU A 191 15.13 -1.81 5.45
CA LEU A 191 15.05 -1.26 6.80
C LEU A 191 14.97 -2.40 7.84
N SER A 192 14.06 -3.34 7.61
CA SER A 192 13.81 -4.51 8.46
C SER A 192 15.07 -5.36 8.69
N GLN A 193 15.89 -5.56 7.67
CA GLN A 193 17.17 -6.28 7.77
C GLN A 193 18.20 -5.55 8.64
N ARG A 194 18.20 -4.22 8.66
CA ARG A 194 19.13 -3.44 9.49
C ARG A 194 18.69 -3.38 10.95
N ILE A 195 17.38 -3.41 11.18
CA ILE A 195 16.82 -3.59 12.51
C ILE A 195 17.21 -4.97 13.06
N ASP A 196 17.25 -6.03 12.23
CA ASP A 196 17.76 -7.35 12.67
C ASP A 196 19.20 -7.28 13.19
N LEU A 197 20.05 -6.47 12.56
CA LEU A 197 21.43 -6.30 13.01
C LEU A 197 21.51 -5.62 14.37
N ILE A 198 20.63 -4.64 14.62
CA ILE A 198 20.51 -4.01 15.94
C ILE A 198 20.02 -5.04 16.97
N VAL A 199 19.01 -5.83 16.63
CA VAL A 199 18.48 -6.89 17.49
C VAL A 199 19.58 -7.89 17.86
N ASN A 200 20.30 -8.42 16.86
CA ASN A 200 21.35 -9.42 17.07
C ASN A 200 22.49 -8.85 17.93
N ALA A 201 22.96 -7.62 17.64
CA ALA A 201 24.00 -6.97 18.43
C ALA A 201 23.58 -6.76 19.90
N LEU A 202 22.29 -6.51 20.14
CA LEU A 202 21.76 -6.35 21.49
C LEU A 202 21.59 -7.70 22.22
N GLU A 203 21.23 -8.76 21.49
CA GLU A 203 21.20 -10.13 22.03
C GLU A 203 22.60 -10.62 22.39
N GLU A 204 23.61 -10.35 21.56
CA GLU A 204 25.01 -10.65 21.84
C GLU A 204 25.47 -9.96 23.14
N LEU A 205 25.15 -8.67 23.32
CA LEU A 205 25.44 -7.94 24.57
C LEU A 205 24.75 -8.55 25.80
N ASN A 206 23.53 -9.07 25.64
CA ASN A 206 22.79 -9.71 26.73
C ASN A 206 23.38 -11.08 27.09
N MET A 207 23.95 -11.80 26.12
CA MET A 207 24.65 -13.07 26.36
C MET A 207 26.01 -12.84 27.04
N GLU A 208 26.82 -11.89 26.55
CA GLU A 208 28.10 -11.51 27.18
C GLU A 208 27.91 -11.19 28.68
N GLN A 209 26.85 -10.44 29.02
CA GLN A 209 26.53 -10.08 30.40
C GLN A 209 26.08 -11.26 31.29
N LYS A 210 25.46 -12.29 30.72
CA LYS A 210 25.04 -13.48 31.48
C LYS A 210 26.23 -14.37 31.81
N ASP A 211 27.14 -14.56 30.87
CA ASP A 211 28.32 -15.40 31.05
C ASP A 211 29.31 -14.74 32.03
N GLU A 212 29.41 -13.41 32.01
CA GLU A 212 30.24 -12.65 32.96
C GLU A 212 29.71 -12.68 34.40
N GLY A 213 28.38 -12.74 34.59
CA GLY A 213 27.81 -12.91 35.93
C GLY A 213 28.27 -14.18 36.65
N ILE A 214 28.74 -15.18 35.89
CA ILE A 214 29.25 -16.46 36.40
C ILE A 214 30.78 -16.38 36.67
N SER A 215 31.55 -15.61 35.89
CA SER A 215 33.01 -15.58 35.95
C SER A 215 33.61 -14.44 36.80
N VAL A 216 32.87 -13.36 37.04
CA VAL A 216 33.35 -12.16 37.78
C VAL A 216 33.61 -12.44 39.28
N ILE A 217 33.27 -13.62 39.78
CA ILE A 217 33.63 -14.03 41.16
C ILE A 217 35.17 -14.14 41.35
N GLU A 218 35.98 -14.19 40.29
CA GLU A 218 37.42 -14.51 40.41
C GLU A 218 38.44 -13.47 39.89
N SER A 219 38.10 -12.30 39.31
CA SER A 219 39.16 -11.40 38.77
C SER A 219 38.91 -9.89 38.84
N ASN A 220 40.00 -9.12 38.97
CA ASN A 220 40.06 -7.65 39.15
C ASN A 220 40.02 -6.82 37.84
N ASP A 221 39.72 -7.41 36.68
CA ASP A 221 39.80 -6.75 35.36
C ASP A 221 38.54 -5.96 34.92
N THR A 222 37.75 -5.48 35.88
CA THR A 222 36.44 -4.83 35.65
C THR A 222 36.49 -3.50 34.88
N GLN A 223 37.61 -2.78 34.85
CA GLN A 223 37.69 -1.47 34.18
C GLN A 223 37.73 -1.54 32.65
N SER A 224 38.34 -2.56 32.04
CA SER A 224 38.44 -2.64 30.57
C SER A 224 37.10 -3.04 29.93
N LEU A 225 36.31 -3.84 30.65
CA LEU A 225 35.01 -4.37 30.23
C LEU A 225 33.93 -3.28 30.15
N ASN A 226 33.84 -2.43 31.17
CA ASN A 226 32.89 -1.30 31.17
C ASN A 226 33.13 -0.35 29.98
N GLY A 227 34.37 -0.27 29.50
CA GLY A 227 34.72 0.48 28.28
C GLY A 227 34.09 -0.15 27.02
N LYS A 228 34.20 -1.47 26.87
CA LYS A 228 33.67 -2.24 25.74
C LYS A 228 32.13 -2.17 25.68
N TYR A 229 31.44 -2.37 26.81
CA TYR A 229 29.97 -2.29 26.86
C TYR A 229 29.46 -0.91 26.45
N ASN A 230 30.00 0.16 27.04
CA ASN A 230 29.57 1.52 26.73
C ASN A 230 29.82 1.89 25.27
N LEU A 231 30.92 1.41 24.68
CA LEU A 231 31.22 1.61 23.26
C LEU A 231 30.21 0.87 22.36
N SER A 232 29.91 -0.40 22.67
CA SER A 232 28.95 -1.21 21.92
C SER A 232 27.53 -0.66 22.04
N MET A 233 27.08 -0.34 23.24
CA MET A 233 25.76 0.26 23.49
C MET A 233 25.63 1.64 22.81
N GLY A 234 26.68 2.46 22.87
CA GLY A 234 26.74 3.74 22.16
C GLY A 234 26.58 3.56 20.65
N ARG A 235 27.30 2.60 20.06
CA ARG A 235 27.18 2.25 18.64
C ARG A 235 25.77 1.80 18.29
N ILE A 236 25.17 0.90 19.06
CA ILE A 236 23.80 0.40 18.81
C ILE A 236 22.78 1.54 18.87
N LYS A 237 22.92 2.44 19.84
CA LYS A 237 22.06 3.62 19.97
C LYS A 237 22.18 4.54 18.75
N ASP A 238 23.39 4.82 18.30
CA ASP A 238 23.61 5.67 17.12
C ASP A 238 23.10 5.00 15.84
N SER A 239 23.26 3.68 15.70
CA SER A 239 22.66 2.89 14.64
C SER A 239 21.14 2.99 14.64
N TYR A 240 20.49 2.90 15.81
CA TYR A 240 19.05 3.05 15.94
C TYR A 240 18.57 4.46 15.56
N LYS A 241 19.30 5.52 15.94
CA LYS A 241 19.00 6.90 15.52
C LYS A 241 18.99 7.05 13.99
N ILE A 242 19.97 6.46 13.32
CA ILE A 242 20.03 6.46 11.85
C ILE A 242 18.83 5.72 11.25
N ILE A 243 18.41 4.62 11.88
CA ILE A 243 17.21 3.86 11.46
C ILE A 243 15.93 4.67 11.68
N VAL A 244 15.80 5.44 12.76
CA VAL A 244 14.67 6.35 12.98
C VAL A 244 14.60 7.38 11.83
N GLU A 245 15.71 8.06 11.52
CA GLU A 245 15.79 9.02 10.40
C GLU A 245 15.42 8.36 9.06
N ALA A 246 15.91 7.13 8.81
CA ALA A 246 15.59 6.38 7.61
C ALA A 246 14.11 5.97 7.55
N THR A 247 13.52 5.63 8.69
CA THR A 247 12.12 5.21 8.80
C THR A 247 11.18 6.37 8.49
N GLU A 248 11.43 7.57 9.03
CA GLU A 248 10.61 8.76 8.75
C GLU A 248 10.53 9.07 7.25
N LEU A 249 11.65 8.95 6.53
CA LEU A 249 11.74 9.15 5.09
C LEU A 249 10.93 8.10 4.31
N VAL A 250 11.08 6.81 4.65
CA VAL A 250 10.35 5.71 3.96
C VAL A 250 8.88 5.72 4.30
N GLN A 251 8.54 6.02 5.54
CA GLN A 251 7.16 6.03 6.03
C GLN A 251 6.33 7.04 5.25
N THR A 252 6.88 8.20 4.89
CA THR A 252 6.19 9.19 4.06
C THR A 252 5.82 8.62 2.68
N VAL A 253 6.77 7.91 2.04
CA VAL A 253 6.57 7.28 0.72
C VAL A 253 5.54 6.15 0.81
N VAL A 254 5.73 5.23 1.77
CA VAL A 254 4.87 4.06 1.97
C VAL A 254 3.45 4.48 2.32
N LYS A 255 3.26 5.44 3.23
CA LYS A 255 1.93 5.95 3.61
C LYS A 255 1.18 6.49 2.40
N CYS A 256 1.84 7.31 1.59
CA CYS A 256 1.18 7.93 0.45
C CYS A 256 0.86 6.92 -0.63
N GLN A 257 1.72 5.92 -0.84
CA GLN A 257 1.39 4.82 -1.72
C GLN A 257 0.21 4.00 -1.19
N ILE A 258 0.18 3.65 0.09
CA ILE A 258 -0.93 2.90 0.69
C ILE A 258 -2.24 3.69 0.59
N ILE A 259 -2.22 5.01 0.84
CA ILE A 259 -3.40 5.87 0.66
C ILE A 259 -3.84 5.91 -0.79
N ALA A 260 -2.91 6.16 -1.73
CA ALA A 260 -3.22 6.19 -3.15
C ALA A 260 -3.82 4.85 -3.61
N MET A 261 -3.23 3.75 -3.16
CA MET A 261 -3.70 2.40 -3.41
C MET A 261 -5.09 2.16 -2.82
N LEU A 262 -5.33 2.48 -1.55
CA LEU A 262 -6.63 2.30 -0.90
C LEU A 262 -7.71 3.15 -1.56
N VAL A 263 -7.47 4.43 -1.79
CA VAL A 263 -8.48 5.36 -2.32
C VAL A 263 -8.75 5.07 -3.80
N LEU A 264 -7.69 4.93 -4.60
CA LEU A 264 -7.82 4.88 -6.05
C LEU A 264 -8.13 3.47 -6.56
N GLN A 265 -7.78 2.42 -5.81
CA GLN A 265 -8.10 1.03 -6.21
C GLN A 265 -9.44 0.54 -5.67
N PHE A 266 -10.01 1.19 -4.65
CA PHE A 266 -11.30 0.78 -4.09
C PHE A 266 -12.42 0.76 -5.13
N VAL A 267 -12.57 1.85 -5.90
CA VAL A 267 -13.62 1.96 -6.93
C VAL A 267 -13.42 0.93 -8.06
N PRO A 268 -12.24 0.85 -8.71
CA PRO A 268 -12.02 -0.14 -9.76
C PRO A 268 -12.20 -1.58 -9.28
N ALA A 269 -11.74 -1.91 -8.06
CA ALA A 269 -11.91 -3.24 -7.48
C ALA A 269 -13.39 -3.56 -7.24
N LEU A 270 -14.14 -2.65 -6.62
CA LEU A 270 -15.56 -2.81 -6.37
C LEU A 270 -16.35 -2.99 -7.67
N MET A 271 -16.05 -2.17 -8.69
CA MET A 271 -16.69 -2.26 -10.01
C MET A 271 -16.37 -3.58 -10.70
N THR A 272 -15.12 -4.04 -10.64
CA THR A 272 -14.72 -5.34 -11.21
C THR A 272 -15.49 -6.48 -10.54
N TRP A 273 -15.62 -6.45 -9.21
CA TRP A 273 -16.36 -7.47 -8.46
C TRP A 273 -17.85 -7.44 -8.78
N TYR A 274 -18.45 -6.26 -8.87
CA TYR A 274 -19.84 -6.10 -9.29
C TYR A 274 -20.07 -6.65 -10.70
N LEU A 275 -19.19 -6.34 -11.66
CA LEU A 275 -19.26 -6.85 -13.03
C LEU A 275 -19.15 -8.38 -13.06
N ASN A 276 -18.24 -8.97 -12.28
CA ASN A 276 -18.12 -10.42 -12.16
C ASN A 276 -19.43 -11.05 -11.68
N VAL A 277 -20.06 -10.47 -10.64
CA VAL A 277 -21.36 -10.95 -10.16
C VAL A 277 -22.45 -10.80 -11.22
N ALA A 278 -22.49 -9.66 -11.93
CA ALA A 278 -23.47 -9.43 -12.99
C ALA A 278 -23.31 -10.41 -14.16
N VAL A 279 -22.07 -10.73 -14.56
CA VAL A 279 -21.75 -11.71 -15.61
C VAL A 279 -22.19 -13.12 -15.20
N ILE A 280 -21.98 -13.50 -13.93
CA ILE A 280 -22.47 -14.77 -13.38
C ILE A 280 -24.00 -14.84 -13.42
N ILE A 281 -24.69 -13.80 -12.95
CA ILE A 281 -26.17 -13.74 -12.92
C ILE A 281 -26.75 -13.78 -14.34
N SER A 282 -26.09 -13.12 -15.30
CA SER A 282 -26.53 -13.07 -16.69
C SER A 282 -26.25 -14.36 -17.48
N ASN A 283 -25.52 -15.31 -16.88
CA ASN A 283 -25.15 -16.60 -17.47
C ASN A 283 -24.57 -16.48 -18.90
N VAL A 284 -23.64 -15.55 -19.08
CA VAL A 284 -22.97 -15.34 -20.38
C VAL A 284 -22.07 -16.53 -20.71
N ASP A 285 -22.04 -16.98 -21.95
CA ASP A 285 -21.13 -18.05 -22.38
C ASP A 285 -19.68 -17.72 -22.03
N GLY A 286 -18.98 -18.66 -21.39
CA GLY A 286 -17.59 -18.46 -20.95
C GLY A 286 -17.41 -17.58 -19.71
N TRP A 287 -18.49 -17.26 -18.97
CA TRP A 287 -18.42 -16.46 -17.74
C TRP A 287 -17.35 -16.93 -16.75
N TRP A 288 -17.17 -18.24 -16.61
CA TRP A 288 -16.22 -18.83 -15.66
C TRP A 288 -14.78 -18.41 -15.95
N LEU A 289 -14.42 -18.25 -17.23
CA LEU A 289 -13.07 -17.84 -17.64
C LEU A 289 -12.84 -16.37 -17.28
N ILE A 290 -13.83 -15.51 -17.55
CA ILE A 290 -13.77 -14.07 -17.21
C ILE A 290 -13.64 -13.89 -15.69
N VAL A 291 -14.45 -14.61 -14.91
CA VAL A 291 -14.41 -14.56 -13.44
C VAL A 291 -13.09 -15.10 -12.91
N LEU A 292 -12.58 -16.21 -13.45
CA LEU A 292 -11.30 -16.78 -13.04
C LEU A 292 -10.14 -15.81 -13.32
N CYS A 293 -10.04 -15.28 -14.54
CA CYS A 293 -8.97 -14.35 -14.92
C CYS A 293 -8.99 -13.07 -14.07
N SER A 294 -10.16 -12.45 -13.91
CA SER A 294 -10.29 -11.22 -13.10
C SER A 294 -10.04 -11.49 -11.61
N SER A 295 -10.47 -12.64 -11.07
CA SER A 295 -10.20 -13.03 -9.69
C SER A 295 -8.71 -13.28 -9.45
N CYS A 296 -8.00 -13.93 -10.37
CA CYS A 296 -6.55 -14.12 -10.28
C CYS A 296 -5.81 -12.79 -10.25
N ILE A 297 -6.19 -11.84 -11.11
CA ILE A 297 -5.62 -10.49 -11.12
C ILE A 297 -5.92 -9.77 -9.80
N ALA A 298 -7.17 -9.81 -9.34
CA ALA A 298 -7.56 -9.17 -8.09
C ALA A 298 -6.81 -9.73 -6.88
N LEU A 299 -6.64 -11.06 -6.82
CA LEU A 299 -5.88 -11.73 -5.76
C LEU A 299 -4.40 -11.37 -5.82
N MET A 300 -3.82 -11.34 -7.01
CA MET A 300 -2.43 -10.95 -7.21
C MET A 300 -2.20 -9.50 -6.76
N MET A 301 -3.11 -8.59 -7.13
CA MET A 301 -3.09 -7.21 -6.66
C MET A 301 -3.17 -7.16 -5.13
N LEU A 302 -4.17 -7.79 -4.53
CA LEU A 302 -4.33 -7.83 -3.07
C LEU A 302 -3.07 -8.35 -2.36
N TYR A 303 -2.45 -9.41 -2.88
CA TYR A 303 -1.19 -9.96 -2.37
C TYR A 303 -0.06 -8.92 -2.39
N PHE A 304 0.14 -8.24 -3.52
CA PHE A 304 1.18 -7.22 -3.60
C PHE A 304 0.87 -6.04 -2.68
N GLN A 305 -0.39 -5.65 -2.53
CA GLN A 305 -0.82 -4.58 -1.62
C GLN A 305 -0.64 -4.92 -0.14
N THR A 306 -0.82 -6.18 0.26
CA THR A 306 -0.65 -6.62 1.66
C THR A 306 0.82 -6.76 2.05
N THR A 307 1.70 -6.97 1.08
CA THR A 307 3.13 -7.19 1.32
C THR A 307 3.83 -6.04 2.10
N PRO A 308 3.67 -4.74 1.76
CA PRO A 308 4.26 -3.67 2.55
C PRO A 308 3.68 -3.62 3.98
N CYS A 309 2.41 -3.98 4.17
CA CYS A 309 1.79 -4.05 5.50
C CYS A 309 2.39 -5.20 6.34
N LEU A 310 2.64 -6.36 5.73
CA LEU A 310 3.31 -7.49 6.39
C LEU A 310 4.73 -7.14 6.84
N VAL A 311 5.50 -6.47 6.00
CA VAL A 311 6.88 -6.08 6.36
C VAL A 311 6.87 -4.98 7.43
N SER A 312 5.88 -4.10 7.42
CA SER A 312 5.66 -3.12 8.50
C SER A 312 5.41 -3.81 9.85
N ASP A 313 4.54 -4.82 9.90
CA ASP A 313 4.32 -5.60 11.14
C ASP A 313 5.59 -6.33 11.61
N GLN A 314 6.40 -6.84 10.68
CA GLN A 314 7.71 -7.42 11.02
C GLN A 314 8.65 -6.39 11.64
N ILE A 315 8.67 -5.16 11.13
CA ILE A 315 9.45 -4.07 11.72
C ILE A 315 8.96 -3.77 13.13
N ASN A 316 7.65 -3.68 13.33
CA ASN A 316 7.05 -3.42 14.64
C ASN A 316 7.43 -4.51 15.67
N ALA A 317 7.31 -5.78 15.30
CA ALA A 317 7.69 -6.91 16.16
C ALA A 317 9.19 -6.88 16.54
N LYS A 318 10.06 -6.44 15.62
CA LYS A 318 11.50 -6.31 15.90
C LYS A 318 11.80 -5.15 16.83
N VAL A 319 11.08 -4.03 16.73
CA VAL A 319 11.22 -2.92 17.66
C VAL A 319 10.77 -3.33 19.05
N GLU A 320 9.66 -4.06 19.17
CA GLU A 320 9.22 -4.64 20.44
C GLU A 320 10.26 -5.58 21.04
N LYS A 321 10.94 -6.37 20.19
CA LYS A 321 12.08 -7.20 20.62
C LYS A 321 13.24 -6.36 21.15
N ILE A 322 13.61 -5.25 20.49
CA ILE A 322 14.64 -4.31 20.99
C ILE A 322 14.23 -3.77 22.37
N THR A 323 12.99 -3.29 22.51
CA THR A 323 12.46 -2.76 23.77
C THR A 323 12.51 -3.82 24.87
N ALA A 324 12.06 -5.05 24.59
CA ALA A 324 12.07 -6.16 25.55
C ALA A 324 13.49 -6.53 25.99
N SER A 325 14.43 -6.61 25.05
CA SER A 325 15.82 -6.93 25.37
C SER A 325 16.53 -5.79 26.13
N LEU A 326 16.21 -4.52 25.86
CA LEU A 326 16.69 -3.39 26.67
C LEU A 326 16.12 -3.42 28.09
N ALA A 327 14.84 -3.73 28.24
CA ALA A 327 14.21 -3.90 29.55
C ALA A 327 14.85 -5.07 30.33
N GLN A 328 15.14 -6.19 29.65
CA GLN A 328 15.83 -7.32 30.26
C GLN A 328 17.24 -6.94 30.73
N LEU A 329 17.99 -6.18 29.92
CA LEU A 329 19.29 -5.64 30.31
C LEU A 329 19.17 -4.77 31.57
N LEU A 330 18.18 -3.88 31.64
CA LEU A 330 17.98 -3.04 32.84
C LEU A 330 17.69 -3.83 34.12
N CYS A 331 17.04 -4.98 34.00
CA CYS A 331 16.76 -5.88 35.12
C CYS A 331 17.97 -6.72 35.55
N SER A 332 19.08 -6.71 34.80
CA SER A 332 20.26 -7.49 35.17
C SER A 332 20.97 -6.87 36.37
N ALA A 333 21.35 -7.73 37.33
CA ALA A 333 22.01 -7.29 38.55
C ALA A 333 23.42 -6.75 38.30
N HIS A 334 24.05 -7.13 37.19
CA HIS A 334 25.48 -6.96 36.91
C HIS A 334 25.85 -5.62 36.28
N LEU A 335 24.89 -4.83 35.76
CA LEU A 335 25.20 -3.53 35.16
C LEU A 335 25.61 -2.48 36.20
N ASP A 336 26.70 -1.76 35.91
CA ASP A 336 27.11 -0.60 36.69
C ASP A 336 26.10 0.55 36.54
N LYS A 337 26.11 1.49 37.50
CA LYS A 337 25.26 2.69 37.51
C LYS A 337 25.34 3.48 36.19
N LYS A 338 26.54 3.61 35.61
CA LYS A 338 26.73 4.33 34.33
C LYS A 338 26.08 3.58 33.16
N GLU A 339 26.21 2.27 33.13
CA GLU A 339 25.67 1.40 32.08
C GLU A 339 24.14 1.35 32.15
N ARG A 340 23.58 1.19 33.35
CA ARG A 340 22.13 1.30 33.60
C ARG A 340 21.58 2.63 33.11
N LEU A 341 22.28 3.74 33.36
CA LEU A 341 21.87 5.05 32.86
C LEU A 341 21.89 5.11 31.33
N SER A 342 22.91 4.55 30.69
CA SER A 342 23.01 4.47 29.23
C SER A 342 21.86 3.67 28.62
N THR A 343 21.61 2.46 29.14
CA THR A 343 20.52 1.57 28.71
C THR A 343 19.16 2.20 28.93
N ARG A 344 18.94 2.87 30.07
CA ARG A 344 17.68 3.58 30.36
C ARG A 344 17.45 4.74 29.41
N THR A 345 18.51 5.50 29.11
CA THR A 345 18.45 6.59 28.14
C THR A 345 18.15 6.07 26.74
N PHE A 346 18.69 4.91 26.37
CA PHE A 346 18.40 4.29 25.09
C PHE A 346 16.97 3.73 25.03
N LEU A 347 16.51 3.03 26.06
CA LEU A 347 15.12 2.56 26.14
C LEU A 347 14.12 3.72 26.02
N SER A 348 14.33 4.79 26.77
CA SER A 348 13.49 6.00 26.68
C SER A 348 13.51 6.61 25.27
N TYR A 349 14.64 6.55 24.57
CA TYR A 349 14.74 7.01 23.19
C TYR A 349 13.94 6.11 22.23
N VAL A 350 14.01 4.78 22.39
CA VAL A 350 13.22 3.81 21.60
C VAL A 350 11.72 4.00 21.83
N GLU A 351 11.29 4.22 23.07
CA GLU A 351 9.88 4.47 23.41
C GLU A 351 9.37 5.81 22.84
N GLN A 352 10.22 6.84 22.82
CA GLN A 352 9.88 8.15 22.25
C GLN A 352 9.81 8.12 20.70
N HIS A 353 10.65 7.29 20.07
CA HIS A 353 10.77 7.20 18.61
C HIS A 353 10.30 5.84 18.10
N ASP A 354 9.04 5.52 18.38
CA ASP A 354 8.40 4.30 17.90
C ASP A 354 8.41 4.24 16.36
N LEU A 355 9.02 3.18 15.80
CA LEU A 355 9.07 2.97 14.33
C LEU A 355 7.75 2.43 13.78
N ARG A 356 6.68 2.36 14.60
CA ARG A 356 5.35 1.93 14.15
C ARG A 356 4.84 2.78 13.00
N PHE A 357 4.48 2.09 11.91
CA PHE A 357 3.87 2.73 10.77
C PHE A 357 2.40 3.03 11.07
N ARG A 358 2.07 4.28 11.43
CA ARG A 358 0.67 4.72 11.62
C ARG A 358 0.15 5.53 10.46
N LEU A 359 -0.81 5.03 9.70
CA LEU A 359 -1.55 5.76 8.69
C LEU A 359 -2.43 6.83 9.35
N LEU A 360 -2.22 8.09 8.97
CA LEU A 360 -3.02 9.24 9.44
C LEU A 360 -3.12 9.37 10.97
N ARG A 361 -2.09 8.94 11.71
CA ARG A 361 -2.05 8.84 13.19
C ARG A 361 -3.09 7.91 13.85
N VAL A 362 -4.06 7.39 13.10
CA VAL A 362 -5.23 6.67 13.64
C VAL A 362 -5.14 5.17 13.38
N ALA A 363 -4.64 4.74 12.22
CA ALA A 363 -4.66 3.33 11.83
C ALA A 363 -3.24 2.77 11.73
N ASP A 364 -2.95 1.69 12.45
CA ASP A 364 -1.70 0.97 12.28
C ASP A 364 -1.65 0.33 10.88
N VAL A 365 -0.55 0.57 10.15
CA VAL A 365 -0.25 -0.06 8.88
C VAL A 365 0.25 -1.47 9.18
N GLY A 366 -0.69 -2.37 9.37
CA GLY A 366 -0.44 -3.80 9.57
C GLY A 366 -1.39 -4.66 8.75
N VAL A 367 -1.38 -5.96 9.00
CA VAL A 367 -2.24 -6.95 8.33
C VAL A 367 -3.74 -6.66 8.54
N SER A 368 -4.09 -5.92 9.59
CA SER A 368 -5.45 -5.45 9.84
C SER A 368 -5.98 -4.54 8.73
N LEU A 369 -5.13 -3.73 8.09
CA LEU A 369 -5.55 -2.73 7.10
C LEU A 369 -6.05 -3.38 5.79
N PRO A 370 -5.33 -4.33 5.16
CA PRO A 370 -5.88 -5.07 4.02
C PRO A 370 -7.14 -5.86 4.36
N LEU A 371 -7.24 -6.41 5.58
CA LEU A 371 -8.43 -7.13 6.02
C LEU A 371 -9.64 -6.19 6.07
N GLN A 372 -9.49 -5.03 6.70
CA GLN A 372 -10.51 -3.97 6.75
C GLN A 372 -10.91 -3.52 5.34
N TYR A 373 -9.95 -3.39 4.42
CA TYR A 373 -10.21 -3.04 3.02
C TYR A 373 -11.07 -4.10 2.30
N VAL A 374 -10.74 -5.39 2.45
CA VAL A 374 -11.54 -6.48 1.87
C VAL A 374 -12.93 -6.54 2.50
N THR A 375 -13.05 -6.39 3.82
CA THR A 375 -14.35 -6.31 4.50
C THR A 375 -15.17 -5.17 3.92
N LEU A 376 -14.59 -3.98 3.77
CA LEU A 376 -15.25 -2.82 3.19
C LEU A 376 -15.71 -3.10 1.75
N LEU A 377 -14.85 -3.68 0.91
CA LEU A 377 -15.22 -4.06 -0.47
C LEU A 377 -16.42 -5.01 -0.50
N VAL A 378 -16.42 -6.05 0.33
CA VAL A 378 -17.51 -7.02 0.41
C VAL A 378 -18.80 -6.33 0.89
N THR A 379 -18.72 -5.50 1.93
CA THR A 379 -19.90 -4.77 2.44
C THR A 379 -20.51 -3.87 1.37
N TYR A 380 -19.70 -3.07 0.66
CA TYR A 380 -20.20 -2.21 -0.42
C TYR A 380 -20.72 -3.01 -1.61
N LEU A 381 -20.11 -4.16 -1.92
CA LEU A 381 -20.62 -5.05 -2.96
C LEU A 381 -22.03 -5.57 -2.60
N ILE A 382 -22.24 -6.01 -1.36
CA ILE A 382 -23.56 -6.46 -0.89
C ILE A 382 -24.59 -5.34 -1.00
N ILE A 383 -24.24 -4.13 -0.54
CA ILE A 383 -25.11 -2.96 -0.62
C ILE A 383 -25.49 -2.67 -2.09
N MET A 384 -24.51 -2.66 -3.00
CA MET A 384 -24.74 -2.46 -4.43
C MET A 384 -25.68 -3.51 -5.03
N LEU A 385 -25.54 -4.78 -4.64
CA LEU A 385 -26.40 -5.86 -5.09
C LEU A 385 -27.83 -5.73 -4.54
N GLN A 386 -27.99 -5.32 -3.29
CA GLN A 386 -29.29 -5.11 -2.66
C GLN A 386 -30.06 -3.95 -3.29
N PHE A 387 -29.38 -2.80 -3.50
CA PHE A 387 -29.99 -1.65 -4.18
C PHE A 387 -30.29 -1.94 -5.65
N GLY A 388 -29.50 -2.77 -6.32
CA GLY A 388 -29.82 -3.27 -7.65
C GLY A 388 -31.21 -3.91 -7.70
N LYS A 389 -31.49 -4.83 -6.77
CA LYS A 389 -32.80 -5.54 -6.70
C LYS A 389 -33.98 -4.63 -6.37
N LEU A 390 -33.82 -3.70 -5.43
CA LEU A 390 -34.88 -2.77 -5.01
C LEU A 390 -35.35 -1.91 -6.18
N ILE A 391 -34.43 -1.47 -7.02
CA ILE A 391 -34.74 -0.56 -8.13
C ILE A 391 -35.38 -1.32 -9.28
N ASP A 392 -34.93 -2.54 -9.57
CA ASP A 392 -35.60 -3.40 -10.54
C ASP A 392 -37.08 -3.61 -10.14
N GLN A 393 -37.36 -3.86 -8.85
CA GLN A 393 -38.74 -4.04 -8.37
C GLN A 393 -39.64 -2.80 -8.52
N HIS A 394 -39.12 -1.59 -8.27
CA HIS A 394 -39.89 -0.36 -8.46
C HIS A 394 -40.16 -0.02 -9.93
N LEU A 395 -39.24 -0.35 -10.82
CA LEU A 395 -39.43 -0.14 -12.26
C LEU A 395 -40.45 -1.08 -12.90
N TYR A 396 -40.77 -2.21 -12.27
CA TYR A 396 -41.79 -3.16 -12.76
C TYR A 396 -43.18 -2.94 -12.16
N THR A 397 -43.31 -2.04 -11.17
CA THR A 397 -44.58 -1.76 -10.48
C THR A 397 -45.19 -0.41 -10.87
N THR A 398 -44.53 0.35 -11.76
CA THR A 398 -45.04 1.55 -12.44
C THR A 398 -45.19 1.28 -13.92
#